data_AF-A0AAV6YWV6-F1
#
_entry.id   AF-A0AAV6YWV6-F1
#
_cell.length_a   1.000
_cell.length_b   1.000
_cell.length_c   1.000
_cell.angle_alpha   90.00
_cell.angle_beta   90.00
_cell.angle_gamma   90.00
#
_symmetry.space_group_name_H-M   'P 1'
#
loop_
_entity.id
_entity.type
_entity.pdbx_description
1 polymer ?
#
loop_
_entity_poly.entity_id
_entity_poly.type
_entity_poly.pdbx_seq_one_letter_code
_entity_poly.pdbx_strand_id
1 'polypeptide(L)'
;MTGHSEMLSDSQLDGSSSQTVTPLSEMAGSGLLDSLPALDLLPGEDLPTDLSNNSTPSSTQDEEMTGLGKEALTCDLPGRLHINAVYHISAERLQQALTSDTRFMTEFMEQRKFTDVVINPWALDSGGKQSRVINYTIPINNPLGPKSAPAVETQVRE
;
A
#
# COMPACT_ATOMS: atom_id res chain seq x y z
N MET A 1 -52.24 34.89 -43.82
CA MET A 1 -51.24 34.75 -44.90
C MET A 1 -49.89 34.61 -44.21
N THR A 2 -49.14 33.52 -44.22
CA THR A 2 -49.13 32.27 -45.00
C THR A 2 -48.19 31.31 -44.21
N GLY A 3 -48.62 30.09 -43.86
CA GLY A 3 -48.05 28.81 -44.35
C GLY A 3 -46.74 28.39 -43.63
N HIS A 4 -46.73 27.44 -42.68
CA HIS A 4 -46.72 25.97 -42.80
C HIS A 4 -45.40 25.30 -43.25
N SER A 5 -45.08 24.21 -42.53
CA SER A 5 -44.24 23.03 -42.85
C SER A 5 -42.81 23.05 -42.29
N GLU A 6 -42.21 21.98 -41.75
CA GLU A 6 -42.55 20.70 -41.10
C GLU A 6 -41.22 19.90 -41.05
N MET A 7 -41.25 18.69 -40.46
CA MET A 7 -40.18 17.70 -40.27
C MET A 7 -39.49 17.82 -38.90
N LEU A 8 -39.93 17.16 -37.82
CA LEU A 8 -40.23 15.73 -37.62
C LEU A 8 -39.14 14.80 -38.16
N SER A 9 -38.39 14.18 -37.25
CA SER A 9 -37.88 12.81 -37.39
C SER A 9 -37.76 12.18 -36.00
N ASP A 10 -38.79 11.40 -35.70
CA ASP A 10 -38.83 10.29 -34.77
C ASP A 10 -37.68 9.31 -35.00
N SER A 11 -37.18 8.72 -33.92
CA SER A 11 -36.61 7.37 -33.93
C SER A 11 -36.69 6.79 -32.51
N GLN A 12 -37.90 6.47 -32.08
CA GLN A 12 -38.15 5.46 -31.07
C GLN A 12 -38.02 4.09 -31.75
N LEU A 13 -37.16 3.21 -31.21
CA LEU A 13 -37.19 1.79 -31.54
C LEU A 13 -37.41 0.98 -30.26
N ASP A 14 -38.57 0.32 -30.31
CA ASP A 14 -39.10 -0.73 -29.45
C ASP A 14 -38.15 -1.91 -29.22
N GLY A 15 -38.48 -2.72 -28.21
CA GLY A 15 -38.39 -4.18 -28.39
C GLY A 15 -37.81 -4.98 -27.24
N SER A 16 -38.65 -5.25 -26.24
CA SER A 16 -38.92 -6.57 -25.64
C SER A 16 -37.80 -7.63 -25.54
N SER A 17 -37.43 -7.92 -24.28
CA SER A 17 -37.36 -9.25 -23.64
C SER A 17 -37.18 -10.50 -24.52
N SER A 18 -36.08 -11.24 -24.29
CA SER A 18 -36.13 -12.70 -24.17
C SER A 18 -34.93 -13.24 -23.38
N GLN A 19 -35.28 -14.16 -22.49
CA GLN A 19 -34.41 -14.96 -21.65
C GLN A 19 -33.55 -15.90 -22.50
N THR A 20 -32.34 -16.20 -22.05
CA THR A 20 -31.67 -17.46 -22.38
C THR A 20 -31.01 -17.98 -21.12
N VAL A 21 -31.79 -18.79 -20.40
CA VAL A 21 -31.31 -19.76 -19.42
C VAL A 21 -30.62 -20.86 -20.20
N THR A 22 -29.38 -21.19 -19.88
CA THR A 22 -28.72 -22.41 -20.37
C THR A 22 -28.40 -23.28 -19.15
N PRO A 23 -28.74 -24.58 -19.19
CA PRO A 23 -28.98 -25.36 -17.98
C PRO A 23 -27.73 -25.94 -17.32
N LEU A 24 -27.91 -26.23 -16.03
CA LEU A 24 -27.17 -27.14 -15.18
C LEU A 24 -26.90 -28.48 -15.88
N SER A 25 -25.63 -28.88 -15.97
CA SER A 25 -25.25 -30.29 -16.02
C SER A 25 -24.59 -30.65 -14.70
N GLU A 26 -25.44 -31.12 -13.80
CA GLU A 26 -25.11 -32.00 -12.70
C GLU A 26 -24.70 -33.35 -13.31
N MET A 27 -23.45 -33.75 -13.13
CA MET A 27 -23.11 -35.17 -13.21
C MET A 27 -22.53 -35.56 -11.87
N ALA A 28 -23.39 -36.23 -11.09
CA ALA A 28 -23.02 -37.03 -9.96
C ALA A 28 -21.89 -37.99 -10.37
N GLY A 29 -20.72 -37.80 -9.77
CA GLY A 29 -19.61 -38.73 -9.79
C GLY A 29 -19.32 -39.18 -8.37
N SER A 30 -20.22 -39.99 -7.81
CA SER A 30 -19.90 -40.83 -6.65
C SER A 30 -18.86 -41.87 -7.07
N GLY A 31 -17.59 -41.58 -6.81
CA GLY A 31 -16.51 -42.55 -6.71
C GLY A 31 -15.73 -42.21 -5.45
N LEU A 32 -16.07 -42.82 -4.31
CA LEU A 32 -15.25 -43.90 -3.74
C LEU A 32 -13.77 -43.50 -3.82
N LEU A 33 -13.25 -42.69 -2.88
CA LEU A 33 -12.68 -43.18 -1.61
C LEU A 33 -12.08 -44.60 -1.69
N ASP A 34 -11.44 -44.98 -2.78
CA ASP A 34 -10.81 -46.28 -2.89
C ASP A 34 -9.49 -46.17 -3.64
N SER A 35 -8.48 -45.70 -2.92
CA SER A 35 -7.05 -46.03 -3.10
C SER A 35 -6.22 -45.31 -2.03
N LEU A 36 -6.50 -45.62 -0.76
CA LEU A 36 -5.48 -45.47 0.29
C LEU A 36 -4.65 -46.76 0.31
N PRO A 37 -3.33 -46.74 0.06
CA PRO A 37 -2.51 -47.86 0.47
C PRO A 37 -2.48 -47.89 2.00
N ALA A 38 -2.80 -49.06 2.54
CA ALA A 38 -2.97 -49.36 3.94
C ALA A 38 -1.79 -48.91 4.81
N LEU A 39 -2.13 -48.53 6.05
CA LEU A 39 -1.22 -48.39 7.17
C LEU A 39 -0.26 -49.59 7.23
N ASP A 40 1.03 -49.32 7.07
CA ASP A 40 2.05 -50.18 7.67
C ASP A 40 2.56 -49.50 8.94
N LEU A 41 2.52 -50.27 10.01
CA LEU A 41 2.64 -49.86 11.40
C LEU A 41 4.11 -49.50 11.71
N LEU A 42 4.40 -48.22 11.91
CA LEU A 42 5.61 -47.85 12.64
C LEU A 42 5.31 -47.95 14.15
N PRO A 43 6.09 -48.74 14.92
CA PRO A 43 5.90 -48.85 16.35
C PRO A 43 6.21 -47.51 17.00
N GLY A 44 5.38 -47.16 17.99
CA GLY A 44 5.34 -45.84 18.61
C GLY A 44 6.52 -45.50 19.51
N GLU A 45 6.25 -44.48 20.33
CA GLU A 45 7.10 -43.95 21.40
C GLU A 45 8.17 -42.99 20.84
N ASP A 46 8.30 -41.72 21.22
CA ASP A 46 7.85 -40.98 22.38
C ASP A 46 8.00 -39.49 22.04
N LEU A 47 7.08 -38.63 22.47
CA LEU A 47 7.16 -37.18 22.27
C LEU A 47 7.74 -36.55 23.54
N PRO A 48 8.88 -35.86 23.46
CA PRO A 48 9.13 -34.76 24.40
C PRO A 48 9.09 -33.43 23.65
N THR A 49 8.06 -32.65 23.96
CA THR A 49 8.06 -31.19 23.82
C THR A 49 9.24 -30.64 24.61
N ASP A 50 10.30 -30.16 23.94
CA ASP A 50 11.32 -29.33 24.58
C ASP A 50 11.27 -27.92 24.00
N LEU A 51 10.73 -27.01 24.81
CA LEU A 51 10.91 -25.57 24.72
C LEU A 51 12.31 -25.23 25.22
N SER A 52 13.31 -25.23 24.34
CA SER A 52 14.65 -24.72 24.69
C SER A 52 14.97 -23.40 23.99
N ASN A 53 14.93 -22.36 24.82
CA ASN A 53 15.39 -21.02 24.61
C ASN A 53 16.90 -21.01 24.25
N ASN A 54 17.26 -20.89 22.98
CA ASN A 54 18.62 -20.46 22.61
C ASN A 54 18.72 -18.93 22.73
N SER A 55 18.68 -18.45 23.97
CA SER A 55 19.28 -17.17 24.32
C SER A 55 20.80 -17.36 24.22
N THR A 56 21.42 -16.75 23.22
CA THR A 56 22.86 -16.43 23.29
C THR A 56 23.03 -15.16 24.14
N PRO A 57 23.53 -15.23 25.38
CA PRO A 57 24.00 -14.05 26.08
C PRO A 57 25.39 -13.67 25.56
N SER A 58 25.46 -12.83 24.54
CA SER A 58 26.69 -12.04 24.34
C SER A 58 26.58 -10.82 25.24
N SER A 59 27.09 -10.97 26.46
CA SER A 59 27.28 -9.88 27.41
C SER A 59 28.45 -9.00 26.96
N THR A 60 28.31 -7.70 27.22
CA THR A 60 29.33 -6.64 27.16
C THR A 60 29.74 -6.11 25.77
N GLN A 61 28.93 -5.19 25.26
CA GLN A 61 29.43 -3.87 24.86
C GLN A 61 28.32 -2.85 25.14
N ASP A 62 28.21 -2.50 26.43
CA ASP A 62 27.73 -1.19 26.82
C ASP A 62 28.75 -0.16 26.29
N GLU A 63 28.30 1.05 25.95
CA GLU A 63 29.11 2.19 25.46
C GLU A 63 29.36 2.32 23.92
N GLU A 64 28.34 2.22 23.04
CA GLU A 64 28.35 3.02 21.78
C GLU A 64 26.96 3.18 21.10
N MET A 65 25.91 3.57 21.84
CA MET A 65 24.66 4.06 21.22
C MET A 65 24.77 5.55 20.81
N THR A 66 25.93 6.16 20.95
CA THR A 66 26.20 7.58 20.63
C THR A 66 26.87 7.78 19.26
N GLY A 67 27.10 6.71 18.48
CA GLY A 67 27.77 6.75 17.17
C GLY A 67 26.85 6.69 15.93
N LEU A 68 25.55 6.42 16.07
CA LEU A 68 24.58 6.44 14.95
C LEU A 68 24.10 7.87 14.61
N GLY A 69 24.92 8.88 14.89
CA GLY A 69 24.51 10.28 14.87
C GLY A 69 24.89 11.06 13.62
N LYS A 70 25.85 10.58 12.81
CA LYS A 70 26.36 11.35 11.65
C LYS A 70 26.61 10.52 10.40
N GLU A 71 26.93 9.24 10.54
CA GLU A 71 27.33 8.41 9.39
C GLU A 71 26.13 7.86 8.59
N ALA A 72 24.95 7.79 9.19
CA ALA A 72 23.75 7.23 8.57
C ALA A 72 23.07 8.16 7.56
N LEU A 73 23.43 9.45 7.51
CA LEU A 73 22.84 10.41 6.58
C LEU A 73 23.50 10.35 5.19
N THR A 74 24.78 9.96 5.12
CA THR A 74 25.57 10.13 3.89
C THR A 74 25.57 8.93 2.96
N CYS A 75 25.06 7.78 3.41
CA CYS A 75 24.96 6.55 2.60
C CYS A 75 23.49 6.21 2.30
N ASP A 76 23.24 5.68 1.10
CA ASP A 76 21.91 5.21 0.72
C ASP A 76 21.40 4.14 1.69
N LEU A 77 20.09 4.18 1.97
CA LEU A 77 19.43 3.16 2.77
C LEU A 77 19.53 1.78 2.08
N PRO A 78 19.72 0.68 2.84
CA PRO A 78 19.63 -0.66 2.27
C PRO A 78 18.24 -0.88 1.67
N GLY A 79 18.17 -1.29 0.40
CA GLY A 79 16.91 -1.49 -0.29
C GLY A 79 17.02 -1.26 -1.79
N ARG A 80 16.02 -0.56 -2.35
CA ARG A 80 15.94 -0.27 -3.78
C ARG A 80 16.02 1.24 -4.02
N LEU A 81 16.86 1.64 -4.97
CA LEU A 81 16.93 3.01 -5.45
C LEU A 81 15.74 3.30 -6.36
N HIS A 82 14.83 4.19 -5.93
CA HIS A 82 13.61 4.52 -6.68
C HIS A 82 13.77 5.71 -7.61
N ILE A 83 14.58 6.71 -7.21
CA ILE A 83 14.75 7.96 -7.95
C ILE A 83 16.24 8.30 -7.98
N ASN A 84 16.81 8.40 -9.19
CA ASN A 84 18.14 8.94 -9.45
C ASN A 84 18.08 9.70 -10.79
N ALA A 85 17.71 10.97 -10.71
CA ALA A 85 17.44 11.81 -11.86
C ALA A 85 17.98 13.22 -11.65
N VAL A 86 18.42 13.85 -12.75
CA VAL A 86 18.87 15.24 -12.78
C VAL A 86 17.73 16.12 -13.28
N TYR A 87 17.36 17.13 -12.51
CA TYR A 87 16.33 18.10 -12.85
C TYR A 87 16.94 19.48 -13.09
N HIS A 88 16.44 20.21 -14.08
CA HIS A 88 16.87 21.58 -14.39
C HIS A 88 16.14 22.61 -13.51
N ILE A 89 16.19 22.41 -12.19
CA ILE A 89 15.64 23.32 -11.17
C ILE A 89 16.66 23.47 -10.03
N SER A 90 16.62 24.58 -9.30
CA SER A 90 17.54 24.75 -8.16
C SER A 90 17.23 23.77 -7.03
N ALA A 91 18.25 23.40 -6.26
CA ALA A 91 18.10 22.54 -5.10
C ALA A 91 17.08 23.09 -4.09
N GLU A 92 17.14 24.40 -3.82
CA GLU A 92 16.19 25.09 -2.96
C GLU A 92 14.74 24.97 -3.46
N ARG A 93 14.53 25.14 -4.79
CA ARG A 93 13.20 25.04 -5.37
C ARG A 93 12.65 23.62 -5.31
N LEU A 94 13.50 22.62 -5.57
CA LEU A 94 13.12 21.21 -5.45
C LEU A 94 12.78 20.86 -3.99
N GLN A 95 13.61 21.28 -3.04
CA GLN A 95 13.37 21.07 -1.63
C GLN A 95 12.05 21.72 -1.19
N GLN A 96 11.81 22.98 -1.57
CA GLN A 96 10.56 23.67 -1.26
C GLN A 96 9.36 22.92 -1.87
N ALA A 97 9.47 22.49 -3.13
CA ALA A 97 8.41 21.75 -3.80
C ALA A 97 8.06 20.46 -3.05
N LEU A 98 9.04 19.67 -2.60
CA LEU A 98 8.80 18.37 -1.96
C LEU A 98 8.44 18.45 -0.47
N THR A 99 8.94 19.45 0.25
CA THR A 99 8.92 19.48 1.73
C THR A 99 8.04 20.56 2.34
N SER A 100 7.40 21.41 1.52
CA SER A 100 6.50 22.45 1.97
C SER A 100 5.08 22.25 1.43
N ASP A 101 4.11 22.96 1.98
CA ASP A 101 2.76 23.00 1.43
C ASP A 101 2.77 23.88 0.17
N THR A 102 3.09 23.25 -0.96
CA THR A 102 3.13 23.89 -2.28
C THR A 102 2.09 23.26 -3.17
N ARG A 103 1.63 24.03 -4.18
CA ARG A 103 0.72 23.53 -5.22
C ARG A 103 1.17 22.20 -5.84
N PHE A 104 2.49 22.01 -6.03
CA PHE A 104 3.04 20.76 -6.52
C PHE A 104 2.67 19.56 -5.63
N MET A 105 2.86 19.67 -4.32
CA MET A 105 2.53 18.57 -3.40
C MET A 105 1.02 18.37 -3.26
N THR A 106 0.24 19.45 -3.23
CA THR A 106 -1.22 19.36 -3.19
C THR A 106 -1.75 18.60 -4.41
N GLU A 107 -1.33 18.99 -5.62
CA GLU A 107 -1.73 18.33 -6.87
C GLU A 107 -1.20 16.89 -6.94
N PHE A 108 0.02 16.64 -6.47
CA PHE A 108 0.59 15.28 -6.41
C PHE A 108 -0.25 14.36 -5.52
N MET A 109 -0.59 14.80 -4.30
CA MET A 109 -1.42 14.01 -3.38
C MET A 109 -2.82 13.77 -3.95
N GLU A 110 -3.43 14.78 -4.56
CA GLU A 110 -4.73 14.66 -5.23
C GLU A 110 -4.67 13.66 -6.40
N GLN A 111 -3.65 13.74 -7.25
CA GLN A 111 -3.46 12.80 -8.37
C GLN A 111 -3.30 11.35 -7.88
N ARG A 112 -2.68 11.16 -6.72
CA ARG A 112 -2.53 9.85 -6.06
C ARG A 112 -3.76 9.45 -5.23
N LYS A 113 -4.80 10.30 -5.21
CA LYS A 113 -6.07 10.14 -4.49
C LYS A 113 -5.89 10.01 -2.97
N PHE A 114 -4.92 10.73 -2.41
CA PHE A 114 -4.78 10.83 -0.97
C PHE A 114 -5.93 11.70 -0.44
N THR A 115 -6.57 11.27 0.64
CA THR A 115 -7.65 12.03 1.30
C THR A 115 -7.26 12.33 2.74
N ASP A 116 -8.03 13.21 3.40
CA ASP A 116 -7.85 13.55 4.82
C ASP A 116 -6.42 14.02 5.16
N VAL A 117 -5.79 14.74 4.24
CA VAL A 117 -4.41 15.20 4.37
C VAL A 117 -4.31 16.30 5.43
N VAL A 118 -3.51 16.06 6.46
CA VAL A 118 -3.18 17.03 7.51
C VAL A 118 -1.66 17.10 7.63
N ILE A 119 -1.09 18.22 7.20
CA ILE A 119 0.36 18.50 7.28
C ILE A 119 0.61 19.38 8.50
N ASN A 120 1.28 18.86 9.52
CA ASN A 120 1.69 19.69 10.66
C ASN A 120 2.89 20.59 10.31
N PRO A 121 3.00 21.77 10.93
CA PRO A 121 4.16 22.62 10.75
C PRO A 121 5.43 21.94 11.30
N TRP A 122 6.58 22.38 10.79
CA TRP A 122 7.88 21.97 11.31
C TRP A 122 8.05 22.43 12.76
N ALA A 123 8.43 21.50 13.64
CA ALA A 123 8.77 21.75 15.03
C ALA A 123 10.27 21.53 15.25
N LEU A 124 10.90 22.40 16.03
CA LEU A 124 12.29 22.25 16.44
C LEU A 124 12.36 21.30 17.64
N ASP A 125 13.19 20.27 17.54
CA ASP A 125 13.47 19.36 18.65
C ASP A 125 14.64 19.89 19.51
N SER A 126 14.72 19.39 20.74
CA SER A 126 15.79 19.62 21.72
C SER A 126 17.20 19.34 21.19
N GLY A 127 17.34 18.44 20.20
CA GLY A 127 18.60 18.14 19.52
C GLY A 127 18.93 19.07 18.34
N GLY A 128 18.16 20.14 18.12
CA GLY A 128 18.39 21.11 17.02
C GLY A 128 17.89 20.65 15.64
N LYS A 129 17.31 19.44 15.54
CA LYS A 129 16.68 18.93 14.30
C LYS A 129 15.25 19.47 14.16
N GLN A 130 14.77 19.62 12.94
CA GLN A 130 13.35 19.93 12.70
C GLN A 130 12.60 18.68 12.28
N SER A 131 11.42 18.45 12.85
CA SER A 131 10.54 17.34 12.48
C SER A 131 9.10 17.78 12.29
N ARG A 132 8.33 17.00 11.54
CA ARG A 132 6.87 17.16 11.43
C ARG A 132 6.18 15.83 11.22
N VAL A 133 4.90 15.79 11.54
CA VAL A 133 4.03 14.64 11.30
C VAL A 133 3.01 15.00 10.23
N ILE A 134 2.78 14.10 9.28
CA ILE A 134 1.75 14.21 8.24
C ILE A 134 0.80 13.04 8.38
N ASN A 135 -0.51 13.31 8.38
CA ASN A 135 -1.55 12.29 8.40
C ASN A 135 -2.31 12.33 7.07
N TYR A 136 -2.65 11.18 6.50
CA TYR A 136 -3.45 11.08 5.29
C TYR A 136 -4.05 9.68 5.15
N THR A 137 -5.06 9.52 4.31
CA THR A 137 -5.66 8.24 3.93
C THR A 137 -5.27 7.91 2.49
N ILE A 138 -4.72 6.71 2.27
CA ILE A 138 -4.34 6.23 0.93
C ILE A 138 -5.36 5.21 0.41
N PRO A 139 -5.64 5.17 -0.90
CA PRO A 139 -6.39 4.07 -1.51
C PRO A 139 -5.51 2.82 -1.61
N ILE A 140 -6.12 1.64 -1.42
CA ILE A 140 -5.48 0.34 -1.57
C ILE A 140 -6.12 -0.37 -2.76
N ASN A 141 -5.33 -0.59 -3.82
CA ASN A 141 -5.77 -1.36 -4.98
C ASN A 141 -5.46 -2.85 -4.80
N ASN A 142 -6.10 -3.47 -3.80
CA ASN A 142 -6.05 -4.91 -3.55
C ASN A 142 -7.48 -5.48 -3.66
N PRO A 143 -7.74 -6.56 -4.43
CA PRO A 143 -9.06 -7.18 -4.49
C PRO A 143 -9.58 -7.64 -3.13
N LEU A 144 -8.70 -8.04 -2.22
CA LEU A 144 -9.02 -8.52 -0.88
C LEU A 144 -8.73 -7.46 0.18
N GLY A 145 -9.61 -7.36 1.19
CA GLY A 145 -9.44 -6.49 2.34
C GLY A 145 -9.91 -5.04 2.14
N PRO A 146 -9.54 -4.14 3.08
CA PRO A 146 -9.91 -2.73 3.03
C PRO A 146 -9.43 -2.04 1.76
N LYS A 147 -10.23 -1.09 1.26
CA LYS A 147 -9.93 -0.32 0.03
C LYS A 147 -9.18 0.99 0.29
N SER A 148 -8.92 1.30 1.55
CA SER A 148 -8.11 2.43 1.98
C SER A 148 -7.49 2.15 3.35
N ALA A 149 -6.45 2.92 3.71
CA ALA A 149 -5.86 2.90 5.05
C ALA A 149 -5.35 4.30 5.46
N PRO A 150 -5.48 4.66 6.75
CA PRO A 150 -4.80 5.82 7.29
C PRO A 150 -3.29 5.55 7.38
N ALA A 151 -2.50 6.59 7.15
CA ALA A 151 -1.06 6.58 7.23
C ALA A 151 -0.58 7.80 8.04
N VAL A 152 0.48 7.57 8.81
CA VAL A 152 1.18 8.60 9.58
C VAL A 152 2.63 8.62 9.12
N GLU A 153 3.06 9.75 8.59
CA GLU A 153 4.41 9.96 8.09
C GLU A 153 5.16 10.93 9.01
N THR A 154 6.37 10.55 9.42
CA THR A 154 7.26 11.44 10.17
C THR A 154 8.41 11.87 9.27
N GLN A 155 8.57 13.17 9.08
CA GLN A 155 9.67 13.75 8.31
C GLN A 155 10.64 14.46 9.26
N VAL A 156 11.93 14.29 9.04
CA VAL A 156 13.01 14.94 9.79
C VAL A 156 13.93 15.64 8.79
N ARG A 157 14.32 16.88 9.11
CA ARG A 157 15.33 17.64 8.35
C ARG A 157 16.41 18.16 9.28
N GLU A 158 17.63 18.21 8.75
CA GLU A 158 18.83 18.77 9.39
C GLU A 158 19.20 20.12 8.77
#